data_AF-A0A6N7VW37-F1
#
_entry.id   AF-A0A6N7VW37-F1
#
_cell.length_a   1.000
_cell.length_b   1.000
_cell.length_c   1.000
_cell.angle_alpha   90.00
_cell.angle_beta   90.00
_cell.angle_gamma   90.00
#
_symmetry.space_group_name_H-M   'P 1'
#
loop_
_entity.id
_entity.type
_entity.pdbx_description
1 polymer ?
#
loop_
_entity_poly.entity_id
_entity_poly.type
_entity_poly.pdbx_seq_one_letter_code
_entity_poly.pdbx_strand_id
1 'polypeptide(L)'
;MDIAQNISLYDGSLFSDRFILLRKLYKITQKDLAMLLRYKSRSNIADLESGRARPSFEVLLRIHHFYGVSIDWLMGISDTPYSEESISRAEKYAALNESMNLPNEIKNYVNYVYNGKEPKFYTLDNRFNLLFFRNFFVGNVAHSNEWDNPTLSEKIKSFLLTLKIPSDKEFRKKMSFAIQFDKNNKKIWENPALPVYDLNALL
;
A
#
# COMPACT_ATOMS: atom_id res chain seq x y z
N MET A 1 37.58 -22.54 15.56
CA MET A 1 36.90 -21.68 14.58
C MET A 1 35.43 -21.74 14.91
N ASP A 2 34.90 -20.61 15.35
CA ASP A 2 33.60 -20.52 15.99
C ASP A 2 32.48 -20.66 14.94
N ILE A 3 31.69 -21.74 15.03
CA ILE A 3 30.57 -22.02 14.11
C ILE A 3 29.56 -20.86 14.13
N ALA A 4 29.53 -20.09 15.23
CA ALA A 4 28.70 -18.89 15.39
C ALA A 4 29.08 -17.74 14.44
N GLN A 5 30.31 -17.67 13.91
CA GLN A 5 30.71 -16.59 13.00
C GLN A 5 30.27 -16.80 11.54
N ASN A 6 29.86 -18.01 11.16
CA ASN A 6 29.46 -18.34 9.79
C ASN A 6 27.94 -18.45 9.58
N ILE A 7 27.13 -18.22 10.63
CA ILE A 7 25.67 -18.17 10.50
C ILE A 7 25.25 -16.71 10.69
N SER A 8 25.38 -15.91 9.63
CA SER A 8 24.65 -14.63 9.60
C SER A 8 23.16 -14.95 9.58
N LEU A 9 22.49 -14.80 10.73
CA LEU A 9 21.04 -14.99 10.85
C LEU A 9 20.23 -14.01 9.98
N TYR A 10 20.88 -12.97 9.46
CA TYR A 10 20.28 -11.95 8.61
C TYR A 10 20.94 -11.97 7.22
N ASP A 11 20.13 -12.20 6.19
CA ASP A 11 20.48 -11.95 4.80
C ASP A 11 20.05 -10.53 4.42
N GLY A 12 21.01 -9.60 4.44
CA GLY A 12 20.75 -8.21 4.08
C GLY A 12 20.36 -7.99 2.63
N SER A 13 20.81 -8.85 1.72
CA SER A 13 20.41 -8.80 0.31
C SER A 13 18.92 -9.13 0.15
N LEU A 14 18.42 -10.15 0.86
CA LEU A 14 17.04 -10.57 0.74
C LEU A 14 16.04 -9.49 1.19
N PHE A 15 16.33 -8.80 2.30
CA PHE A 15 15.54 -7.64 2.71
C PHE A 15 15.54 -6.56 1.63
N SER A 16 16.72 -6.19 1.13
CA SER A 16 16.85 -5.16 0.10
C SER A 16 16.06 -5.51 -1.17
N ASP A 17 16.12 -6.76 -1.62
CA ASP A 17 15.41 -7.24 -2.80
C ASP A 17 13.88 -7.20 -2.60
N ARG A 18 13.38 -7.70 -1.47
CA ARG A 18 11.95 -7.66 -1.12
C ARG A 18 11.44 -6.22 -0.96
N PHE A 19 12.27 -5.32 -0.44
CA PHE A 19 11.94 -3.90 -0.32
C PHE A 19 11.90 -3.19 -1.68
N ILE A 20 12.85 -3.47 -2.56
CA ILE A 20 12.85 -3.00 -3.97
C ILE A 20 11.61 -3.52 -4.70
N LEU A 21 11.26 -4.79 -4.49
CA LEU A 21 10.11 -5.44 -5.11
C LEU A 21 8.82 -4.70 -4.78
N LEU A 22 8.57 -4.39 -3.50
CA LEU A 22 7.39 -3.61 -3.08
C LEU A 22 7.34 -2.23 -3.75
N ARG A 23 8.48 -1.53 -3.85
CA ARG A 23 8.52 -0.22 -4.50
C ARG A 23 8.22 -0.32 -6.00
N LYS A 24 8.84 -1.29 -6.68
CA LYS A 24 8.69 -1.51 -8.12
C LYS A 24 7.30 -2.03 -8.50
N LEU A 25 6.67 -2.85 -7.65
CA LEU A 25 5.30 -3.33 -7.81
C LEU A 25 4.35 -2.17 -8.10
N TYR A 26 4.45 -1.11 -7.30
CA TYR A 26 3.62 0.09 -7.42
C TYR A 26 4.25 1.22 -8.24
N LYS A 27 5.41 0.99 -8.87
CA LYS A 27 6.11 1.93 -9.76
C LYS A 27 6.38 3.32 -9.15
N ILE A 28 6.61 3.40 -7.84
CA ILE A 28 6.92 4.67 -7.16
C ILE A 28 8.44 4.91 -7.09
N THR A 29 8.87 6.17 -7.03
CA THR A 29 10.29 6.51 -6.94
C THR A 29 10.82 6.34 -5.51
N GLN A 30 12.15 6.25 -5.34
CA GLN A 30 12.77 6.27 -4.00
C GLN A 30 12.45 7.56 -3.23
N LYS A 31 12.26 8.68 -3.94
CA LYS A 31 11.88 9.96 -3.33
C LYS A 31 10.45 9.90 -2.77
N ASP A 32 9.51 9.34 -3.54
CA ASP A 32 8.13 9.17 -3.09
C ASP A 32 8.07 8.22 -1.89
N LEU A 33 8.78 7.07 -1.96
CA LEU A 33 8.82 6.12 -0.85
C LEU A 33 9.44 6.72 0.41
N ALA A 34 10.49 7.55 0.27
CA ALA A 34 11.09 8.26 1.41
C ALA A 34 10.05 9.14 2.12
N MET A 35 9.31 9.95 1.36
CA MET A 35 8.24 10.80 1.90
C MET A 35 7.15 9.97 2.61
N LEU A 36 6.70 8.88 1.97
CA LEU A 36 5.65 8.01 2.51
C LEU A 36 6.06 7.30 3.80
N LEU A 37 7.33 6.88 3.89
CA LEU A 37 7.92 6.28 5.09
C LEU A 37 8.49 7.32 6.06
N ARG A 38 8.20 8.61 5.87
CA ARG A 38 8.60 9.73 6.74
C ARG A 38 10.12 9.85 6.93
N TYR A 39 10.86 9.69 5.85
CA TYR A 39 12.27 10.05 5.74
C TYR A 39 12.43 11.46 5.18
N LYS A 40 13.48 12.14 5.62
CA LYS A 40 13.84 13.49 5.12
C LYS A 40 14.43 13.47 3.71
N SER A 41 15.01 12.35 3.28
CA SER A 41 15.73 12.23 2.01
C SER A 41 15.56 10.84 1.39
N ARG A 42 15.68 10.77 0.06
CA ARG A 42 15.76 9.51 -0.69
C ARG A 42 16.97 8.65 -0.33
N SER A 43 18.03 9.24 0.24
CA SER A 43 19.27 8.54 0.58
C SER A 43 19.03 7.36 1.53
N ASN A 44 18.14 7.51 2.51
CA ASN A 44 17.77 6.42 3.41
C ASN A 44 17.18 5.23 2.67
N ILE A 45 16.32 5.47 1.68
CA ILE A 45 15.76 4.41 0.85
C ILE A 45 16.84 3.76 0.00
N ALA A 46 17.73 4.56 -0.60
CA ALA A 46 18.84 4.04 -1.40
C ALA A 46 19.82 3.18 -0.58
N ASP A 47 20.09 3.52 0.68
CA ASP A 47 20.95 2.74 1.56
C ASP A 47 20.30 1.42 1.99
N LEU A 48 18.99 1.42 2.25
CA LEU A 48 18.22 0.21 2.53
C LEU A 48 18.14 -0.71 1.29
N GLU A 49 17.91 -0.16 0.11
CA GLU A 49 17.82 -0.92 -1.15
C GLU A 49 19.18 -1.46 -1.62
N SER A 50 20.29 -0.89 -1.17
CA SER A 50 21.64 -1.35 -1.54
C SER A 50 22.30 -2.23 -0.49
N GLY A 51 21.60 -2.54 0.61
CA GLY A 51 22.14 -3.29 1.73
C GLY A 51 23.19 -2.55 2.57
N ARG A 52 23.49 -1.27 2.25
CA ARG A 52 24.43 -0.43 3.02
C ARG A 52 23.92 -0.11 4.42
N ALA A 53 22.60 -0.08 4.60
CA ALA A 53 21.96 0.10 5.89
C ALA A 53 21.06 -1.08 6.24
N ARG A 54 21.10 -1.50 7.51
CA ARG A 54 20.12 -2.46 8.05
C ARG A 54 18.84 -1.71 8.46
N PRO A 55 17.64 -2.29 8.22
CA PRO A 55 16.41 -1.69 8.69
C PRO A 55 16.38 -1.71 10.22
N SER A 56 16.01 -0.59 10.84
CA SER A 56 15.70 -0.59 12.27
C SER A 56 14.32 -1.22 12.50
N PHE A 57 14.03 -1.61 13.73
CA PHE A 57 12.71 -2.10 14.12
C PHE A 57 11.57 -1.14 13.72
N GLU A 58 11.79 0.17 13.90
CA GLU A 58 10.82 1.18 13.50
C GLU A 58 10.58 1.20 11.98
N VAL A 59 11.62 0.98 11.18
CA VAL A 59 11.51 0.92 9.72
C VAL A 59 10.69 -0.29 9.29
N LEU A 60 10.94 -1.45 9.89
CA LEU A 60 10.16 -2.67 9.64
C LEU A 60 8.69 -2.46 9.96
N LEU A 61 8.37 -1.84 11.10
CA LEU A 61 7.00 -1.50 11.47
C LEU A 61 6.36 -0.50 10.50
N ARG A 62 7.09 0.53 10.06
CA ARG A 62 6.60 1.49 9.05
C ARG A 62 6.26 0.79 7.73
N ILE A 63 7.12 -0.11 7.26
CA ILE A 63 6.89 -0.88 6.02
C ILE A 63 5.68 -1.81 6.21
N HIS A 64 5.61 -2.54 7.33
CA HIS A 64 4.47 -3.39 7.68
C HIS A 64 3.15 -2.62 7.68
N HIS A 65 3.08 -1.49 8.40
CA HIS A 65 1.85 -0.70 8.49
C HIS A 65 1.48 -0.02 7.17
N PHE A 66 2.48 0.30 6.32
CA PHE A 66 2.26 0.95 5.05
C PHE A 66 1.77 -0.02 3.96
N TYR A 67 2.37 -1.23 3.86
CA TYR A 67 2.02 -2.20 2.82
C TYR A 67 1.09 -3.33 3.29
N GLY A 68 1.08 -3.66 4.59
CA GLY A 68 0.38 -4.84 5.13
C GLY A 68 1.20 -6.15 5.07
N VAL A 69 2.46 -6.09 4.64
CA VAL A 69 3.36 -7.26 4.59
C VAL A 69 3.77 -7.73 5.98
N SER A 70 4.10 -9.02 6.09
CA SER A 70 4.72 -9.59 7.28
C SER A 70 6.18 -9.14 7.40
N ILE A 71 6.61 -8.85 8.63
CA ILE A 71 8.02 -8.60 8.93
C ILE A 71 8.83 -9.89 8.72
N ASP A 72 8.26 -11.06 9.01
CA ASP A 72 8.91 -12.34 8.78
C ASP A 72 9.29 -12.53 7.31
N TRP A 73 8.41 -12.11 6.40
CA TRP A 73 8.74 -12.08 4.99
C TRP A 73 9.74 -10.99 4.65
N LEU A 74 9.65 -9.76 5.17
CA LEU A 74 10.71 -8.78 4.92
C LEU A 74 12.11 -9.26 5.34
N MET A 75 12.17 -10.09 6.39
CA MET A 75 13.41 -10.55 7.00
C MET A 75 13.88 -11.93 6.53
N GLY A 76 13.17 -12.57 5.60
CA GLY A 76 13.57 -13.89 5.09
C GLY A 76 13.20 -15.10 5.96
N ILE A 77 12.38 -14.90 6.99
CA ILE A 77 11.90 -15.96 7.90
C ILE A 77 10.73 -16.72 7.28
N SER A 78 9.93 -16.06 6.43
CA SER A 78 8.79 -16.63 5.72
C SER A 78 8.82 -16.31 4.23
N ASP A 79 8.24 -17.22 3.43
CA ASP A 79 8.01 -17.01 2.00
C ASP A 79 6.62 -16.40 1.71
N THR A 80 5.76 -16.31 2.73
CA THR A 80 4.43 -15.71 2.59
C THR A 80 4.48 -14.20 2.86
N PRO A 81 4.26 -13.33 1.85
CA PRO A 81 4.45 -11.89 1.98
C PRO A 81 3.49 -11.23 2.95
N TYR A 82 2.25 -11.70 2.99
CA TYR A 82 1.21 -11.17 3.86
C TYR A 82 0.22 -12.27 4.21
N SER A 83 -0.39 -12.13 5.39
CA SER A 83 -1.42 -13.02 5.92
C SER A 83 -2.62 -12.20 6.37
N GLU A 84 -3.71 -12.88 6.69
CA GLU A 84 -4.89 -12.24 7.31
C GLU A 84 -4.50 -11.44 8.55
N GLU A 85 -3.56 -11.95 9.35
CA GLU A 85 -3.08 -11.26 10.54
C GLU A 85 -2.28 -10.00 10.18
N SER A 86 -1.31 -10.10 9.25
CA SER A 86 -0.45 -8.96 8.91
C SER A 86 -1.28 -7.81 8.32
N ILE A 87 -2.20 -8.13 7.40
CA ILE A 87 -3.08 -7.12 6.78
C ILE A 87 -4.05 -6.54 7.80
N SER A 88 -4.74 -7.37 8.59
CA SER A 88 -5.69 -6.89 9.61
C SER A 88 -5.02 -5.99 10.64
N ARG A 89 -3.78 -6.27 11.04
CA ARG A 89 -3.03 -5.40 11.97
C ARG A 89 -2.73 -4.04 11.34
N ALA A 90 -2.31 -4.02 10.08
CA ALA A 90 -2.03 -2.79 9.36
C ALA A 90 -3.30 -1.96 9.10
N GLU A 91 -4.42 -2.60 8.76
CA GLU A 91 -5.74 -1.95 8.61
C GLU A 91 -6.24 -1.34 9.93
N LYS A 92 -6.11 -2.06 11.05
CA LYS A 92 -6.44 -1.54 12.39
C LYS A 92 -5.60 -0.32 12.74
N TYR A 93 -4.29 -0.39 12.49
CA TYR A 93 -3.38 0.74 12.70
C TYR A 93 -3.77 1.94 11.82
N ALA A 94 -4.08 1.70 10.55
CA ALA A 94 -4.59 2.71 9.63
C ALA A 94 -5.85 3.38 10.20
N ALA A 95 -6.88 2.62 10.57
CA ALA A 95 -8.14 3.14 11.11
C ALA A 95 -7.95 3.96 12.41
N LEU A 96 -7.08 3.51 13.31
CA LEU A 96 -6.74 4.27 14.52
C LEU A 96 -6.13 5.63 14.18
N ASN A 97 -5.19 5.68 13.22
CA ASN A 97 -4.62 6.96 12.77
C ASN A 97 -5.68 7.88 12.14
N GLU A 98 -6.73 7.34 11.50
CA GLU A 98 -7.82 8.16 10.92
C GLU A 98 -8.68 8.82 11.98
N SER A 99 -9.04 8.04 13.01
CA SER A 99 -9.87 8.51 14.12
C SER A 99 -9.22 9.66 14.87
N MET A 100 -7.91 9.83 14.76
CA MET A 100 -7.18 10.80 15.54
C MET A 100 -7.19 12.21 14.96
N ASN A 101 -7.27 12.47 13.64
CA ASN A 101 -7.27 13.85 13.09
C ASN A 101 -7.40 14.02 11.54
N LEU A 102 -8.02 13.10 10.78
CA LEU A 102 -8.12 13.31 9.31
C LEU A 102 -9.22 14.32 8.90
N PRO A 103 -8.94 15.26 7.98
CA PRO A 103 -9.96 16.05 7.29
C PRO A 103 -11.05 15.19 6.64
N ASN A 104 -12.28 15.72 6.56
CA ASN A 104 -13.45 14.99 6.05
C ASN A 104 -13.28 14.55 4.59
N GLU A 105 -12.55 15.32 3.79
CA GLU A 105 -12.20 15.02 2.41
C GLU A 105 -11.40 13.72 2.30
N ILE A 106 -10.47 13.49 3.23
CA ILE A 106 -9.67 12.27 3.27
C ILE A 106 -10.54 11.08 3.69
N LYS A 107 -11.43 11.25 4.68
CA LYS A 107 -12.38 10.19 5.08
C LYS A 107 -13.30 9.77 3.93
N ASN A 108 -13.78 10.72 3.14
CA ASN A 108 -14.59 10.43 1.95
C ASN A 108 -13.80 9.62 0.90
N TYR A 109 -12.52 9.95 0.69
CA TYR A 109 -11.66 9.17 -0.20
C TYR A 109 -11.42 7.75 0.33
N VAL A 110 -11.13 7.59 1.63
CA VAL A 110 -10.95 6.25 2.24
C VAL A 110 -12.22 5.42 2.07
N ASN A 111 -13.39 5.98 2.38
CA ASN A 111 -14.68 5.33 2.14
C ASN A 111 -14.86 4.96 0.67
N TYR A 112 -14.42 5.81 -0.25
CA TYR A 112 -14.47 5.53 -1.69
C TYR A 112 -13.55 4.36 -2.08
N VAL A 113 -12.30 4.32 -1.59
CA VAL A 113 -11.34 3.23 -1.85
C VAL A 113 -11.93 1.89 -1.45
N TYR A 114 -12.59 1.85 -0.28
CA TYR A 114 -13.26 0.64 0.21
C TYR A 114 -14.73 0.53 -0.19
N ASN A 115 -15.21 1.35 -1.15
CA ASN A 115 -16.60 1.36 -1.62
C ASN A 115 -17.67 1.33 -0.48
N GLY A 116 -17.39 2.01 0.63
CA GLY A 116 -18.25 2.04 1.82
C GLY A 116 -18.39 0.70 2.55
N LYS A 117 -17.59 -0.31 2.22
CA LYS A 117 -17.53 -1.61 2.88
C LYS A 117 -16.34 -1.68 3.83
N GLU A 118 -16.45 -2.56 4.83
CA GLU A 118 -15.28 -2.89 5.64
C GLU A 118 -14.23 -3.67 4.81
N PRO A 119 -12.93 -3.55 5.11
CA PRO A 119 -11.88 -4.26 4.36
C PRO A 119 -12.08 -5.78 4.31
N LYS A 120 -12.67 -6.40 5.34
CA LYS A 120 -12.95 -7.85 5.41
C LYS A 120 -13.85 -8.40 4.29
N PHE A 121 -14.56 -7.53 3.55
CA PHE A 121 -15.39 -7.94 2.41
C PHE A 121 -14.57 -8.20 1.13
N TYR A 122 -13.27 -7.88 1.13
CA TYR A 122 -12.35 -8.07 0.00
C TYR A 122 -11.43 -9.28 0.23
N THR A 123 -10.94 -9.88 -0.85
CA THR A 123 -9.88 -10.90 -0.77
C THR A 123 -8.61 -10.33 -0.17
N LEU A 124 -7.76 -11.19 0.39
CA LEU A 124 -6.50 -10.79 1.01
C LEU A 124 -5.62 -9.96 0.06
N ASP A 125 -5.47 -10.39 -1.18
CA ASP A 125 -4.64 -9.68 -2.17
C ASP A 125 -5.23 -8.31 -2.56
N ASN A 126 -6.57 -8.19 -2.58
CA ASN A 126 -7.22 -6.91 -2.83
C ASN A 126 -7.10 -5.99 -1.62
N ARG A 127 -7.17 -6.51 -0.39
CA ARG A 127 -6.92 -5.73 0.82
C ARG A 127 -5.49 -5.22 0.88
N PHE A 128 -4.50 -6.04 0.50
CA PHE A 128 -3.10 -5.63 0.37
C PHE A 128 -2.97 -4.40 -0.55
N ASN A 129 -3.58 -4.45 -1.72
CA ASN A 129 -3.58 -3.36 -2.68
C ASN A 129 -4.33 -2.12 -2.17
N LEU A 130 -5.56 -2.29 -1.65
CA LEU A 130 -6.39 -1.20 -1.13
C LEU A 130 -5.72 -0.48 0.04
N LEU A 131 -5.06 -1.22 0.93
CA LEU A 131 -4.30 -0.66 2.04
C LEU A 131 -3.15 0.21 1.54
N PHE A 132 -2.36 -0.25 0.57
CA PHE A 132 -1.32 0.58 -0.04
C PHE A 132 -1.92 1.85 -0.66
N PHE A 133 -3.01 1.76 -1.43
CA PHE A 133 -3.65 2.93 -2.07
C PHE A 133 -4.13 3.95 -1.07
N ARG A 134 -4.81 3.47 -0.03
CA ARG A 134 -5.25 4.28 1.10
C ARG A 134 -4.06 4.99 1.76
N ASN A 135 -3.02 4.25 2.11
CA ASN A 135 -1.84 4.80 2.80
C ASN A 135 -1.04 5.76 1.92
N PHE A 136 -0.90 5.46 0.62
CA PHE A 136 -0.27 6.32 -0.35
C PHE A 136 -0.99 7.67 -0.44
N PHE A 137 -2.32 7.66 -0.57
CA PHE A 137 -3.11 8.89 -0.64
C PHE A 137 -3.00 9.70 0.65
N VAL A 138 -3.22 9.07 1.81
CA VAL A 138 -3.16 9.74 3.11
C VAL A 138 -1.77 10.35 3.33
N GLY A 139 -0.69 9.62 3.01
CA GLY A 139 0.68 10.11 3.15
C GLY A 139 0.98 11.30 2.24
N ASN A 140 0.50 11.29 0.99
CA ASN A 140 0.67 12.42 0.08
C ASN A 140 -0.11 13.67 0.55
N VAL A 141 -1.34 13.51 1.02
CA VAL A 141 -2.16 14.65 1.48
C VAL A 141 -1.64 15.21 2.81
N ALA A 142 -1.22 14.36 3.74
CA ALA A 142 -0.71 14.80 5.04
C ALA A 142 0.66 15.49 4.96
N HIS A 143 1.41 15.32 3.88
CA HIS A 143 2.80 15.79 3.75
C HIS A 143 3.00 16.79 2.59
N SER A 144 1.95 17.15 1.84
CA SER A 144 2.03 18.17 0.81
C SER A 144 2.01 19.58 1.41
N ASN A 145 3.18 20.21 1.50
CA ASN A 145 3.32 21.67 1.69
C ASN A 145 3.46 22.44 0.36
N GLU A 146 3.36 21.79 -0.81
CA GLU A 146 3.60 22.45 -2.11
C GLU A 146 2.54 22.04 -3.14
N TRP A 147 1.66 22.99 -3.45
CA TRP A 147 0.48 22.85 -4.32
C TRP A 147 0.76 23.23 -5.78
N ASP A 148 2.01 23.14 -6.29
CA ASP A 148 2.33 23.49 -7.68
C ASP A 148 3.35 22.55 -8.34
N ASN A 149 3.01 21.28 -8.49
CA ASN A 149 3.68 20.38 -9.44
C ASN A 149 2.75 19.19 -9.75
N PRO A 150 2.64 18.74 -11.01
CA PRO A 150 1.41 18.29 -11.69
C PRO A 150 0.32 17.79 -10.76
N THR A 151 -0.85 18.46 -10.82
CA THR A 151 -1.89 18.43 -9.79
C THR A 151 -2.07 17.04 -9.21
N LEU A 152 -2.09 16.92 -7.88
CA LEU A 152 -2.44 15.69 -7.14
C LEU A 152 -3.62 14.92 -7.80
N SER A 153 -4.56 15.66 -8.40
CA SER A 153 -5.65 15.15 -9.24
C SER A 153 -5.22 14.33 -10.46
N GLU A 154 -4.19 14.72 -11.22
CA GLU A 154 -3.67 13.98 -12.38
C GLU A 154 -2.97 12.68 -11.97
N LYS A 155 -2.22 12.71 -10.87
CA LYS A 155 -1.62 11.50 -10.28
C LYS A 155 -2.72 10.55 -9.79
N ILE A 156 -3.73 11.07 -9.08
CA ILE A 156 -4.90 10.30 -8.66
C ILE A 156 -5.65 9.72 -9.86
N LYS A 157 -5.89 10.49 -10.93
CA LYS A 157 -6.58 10.02 -12.14
C LYS A 157 -5.80 8.93 -12.87
N SER A 158 -4.50 9.14 -13.10
CA SER A 158 -3.61 8.14 -13.71
C SER A 158 -3.56 6.85 -12.87
N PHE A 159 -3.56 7.00 -11.55
CA PHE A 159 -3.54 5.89 -10.62
C PHE A 159 -4.86 5.11 -10.61
N LEU A 160 -6.01 5.78 -10.47
CA LEU A 160 -7.34 5.16 -10.54
C LEU A 160 -7.55 4.44 -11.88
N LEU A 161 -7.10 5.04 -12.99
CA LEU A 161 -7.10 4.40 -14.32
C LEU A 161 -6.27 3.10 -14.33
N THR A 162 -5.12 3.08 -13.65
CA THR A 162 -4.26 1.89 -13.53
C THR A 162 -4.93 0.77 -12.73
N LEU A 163 -5.78 1.13 -11.76
CA LEU A 163 -6.58 0.16 -11.01
C LEU A 163 -7.79 -0.38 -11.79
N LYS A 164 -7.95 0.02 -13.06
CA LYS A 164 -9.18 -0.16 -13.86
C LYS A 164 -10.43 0.40 -13.16
N ILE A 165 -10.25 1.33 -12.22
CA ILE A 165 -11.33 2.08 -11.59
C ILE A 165 -11.65 3.23 -12.55
N PRO A 166 -12.88 3.33 -13.09
CA PRO A 166 -13.21 4.33 -14.11
C PRO A 166 -12.87 5.76 -13.68
N SER A 167 -12.59 6.65 -14.63
CA SER A 167 -12.32 8.06 -14.37
C SER A 167 -13.46 8.74 -13.59
N ASP A 168 -13.18 9.70 -12.69
CA ASP A 168 -14.16 10.35 -11.78
C ASP A 168 -15.53 10.69 -12.43
N LYS A 169 -15.56 11.16 -13.68
CA LYS A 169 -16.82 11.46 -14.42
C LYS A 169 -17.55 10.21 -14.91
N GLU A 170 -16.81 9.22 -15.40
CA GLU A 170 -17.35 7.94 -15.87
C GLU A 170 -17.69 7.03 -14.68
N PHE A 171 -16.96 7.10 -13.57
CA PHE A 171 -17.25 6.47 -12.30
C PHE A 171 -18.49 7.07 -11.68
N ARG A 172 -18.64 8.40 -11.60
CA ARG A 172 -19.88 9.03 -11.12
C ARG A 172 -21.09 8.68 -12.01
N LYS A 173 -20.90 8.59 -13.33
CA LYS A 173 -21.96 8.19 -14.28
C LYS A 173 -22.29 6.69 -14.22
N LYS A 174 -21.28 5.81 -14.11
CA LYS A 174 -21.45 4.38 -13.89
C LYS A 174 -21.94 4.07 -12.48
N MET A 175 -21.66 4.90 -11.48
CA MET A 175 -22.15 4.79 -10.11
C MET A 175 -23.62 5.19 -10.02
N SER A 176 -24.04 6.29 -10.65
CA SER A 176 -25.47 6.63 -10.78
C SER A 176 -26.24 5.58 -11.57
N PHE A 177 -25.62 4.99 -12.60
CA PHE A 177 -26.17 3.85 -13.35
C PHE A 177 -26.17 2.52 -12.56
N ALA A 178 -25.12 2.25 -11.78
CA ALA A 178 -24.96 1.05 -10.95
C ALA A 178 -25.90 1.08 -9.73
N ILE A 179 -26.12 2.26 -9.13
CA ILE A 179 -27.14 2.49 -8.08
C ILE A 179 -28.56 2.27 -8.66
N GLN A 180 -28.80 2.64 -9.93
CA GLN A 180 -30.04 2.32 -10.62
C GLN A 180 -30.18 0.82 -10.92
N PHE A 181 -29.09 0.12 -11.25
CA PHE A 181 -29.06 -1.33 -11.46
C PHE A 181 -29.11 -2.15 -10.16
N ASP A 182 -28.65 -1.60 -9.03
CA ASP A 182 -28.64 -2.23 -7.69
C ASP A 182 -30.05 -2.50 -7.16
N LYS A 183 -31.05 -1.72 -7.60
CA LYS A 183 -32.45 -2.04 -7.30
C LYS A 183 -32.92 -3.35 -7.95
N ASN A 184 -32.28 -3.81 -9.03
CA ASN A 184 -32.81 -4.89 -9.87
C ASN A 184 -31.83 -6.02 -10.26
N ASN A 185 -30.52 -5.96 -10.02
CA ASN A 185 -29.64 -7.12 -10.32
C ASN A 185 -28.25 -7.12 -9.62
N LYS A 186 -28.02 -8.13 -8.78
CA LYS A 186 -26.80 -8.41 -7.98
C LYS A 186 -25.56 -8.86 -8.78
N LYS A 187 -25.18 -8.21 -9.90
CA LYS A 187 -24.14 -8.79 -10.79
C LYS A 187 -23.03 -7.86 -11.32
N ILE A 188 -22.82 -6.68 -10.74
CA ILE A 188 -21.73 -5.78 -11.20
C ILE A 188 -20.54 -5.73 -10.21
N TRP A 189 -20.60 -6.44 -9.08
CA TRP A 189 -19.65 -6.36 -7.97
C TRP A 189 -19.01 -7.70 -7.58
N GLU A 190 -18.75 -8.58 -8.54
CA GLU A 190 -17.83 -9.69 -8.29
C GLU A 190 -16.44 -9.08 -8.11
N ASN A 191 -15.99 -9.05 -6.85
CA ASN A 191 -14.59 -8.87 -6.44
C ASN A 191 -13.67 -9.35 -7.58
N PRO A 192 -12.80 -8.51 -8.17
CA PRO A 192 -11.97 -9.00 -9.26
C PRO A 192 -11.20 -10.20 -8.69
N ALA A 193 -11.45 -11.38 -9.27
CA ALA A 193 -10.86 -12.63 -8.83
C ALA A 193 -9.32 -12.58 -8.90
N LEU A 194 -8.77 -11.58 -9.60
CA LEU A 194 -7.37 -11.30 -9.77
C LEU A 194 -6.98 -9.98 -9.07
N PRO A 195 -5.85 -9.96 -8.34
CA PRO A 195 -5.37 -8.75 -7.70
C PRO A 195 -4.94 -7.68 -8.70
N VAL A 196 -5.07 -6.41 -8.29
CA VAL A 196 -4.68 -5.27 -9.12
C VAL A 196 -3.18 -5.23 -9.37
N TYR A 197 -2.40 -5.51 -8.32
CA TYR A 197 -0.99 -5.86 -8.43
C TYR A 197 -0.79 -7.19 -7.73
N ASP A 198 -0.25 -8.15 -8.48
CA ASP A 198 0.02 -9.49 -7.99
C ASP A 198 1.46 -9.57 -7.50
N LEU A 199 1.64 -9.45 -6.18
CA LEU A 199 2.96 -9.66 -5.58
C LEU A 199 3.38 -11.13 -5.71
N ASN A 200 2.46 -12.08 -5.56
CA ASN A 200 2.76 -13.50 -5.58
C ASN A 200 3.22 -13.96 -6.96
N ALA A 201 2.78 -13.32 -8.04
CA ALA A 201 3.28 -13.58 -9.39
C ALA A 201 4.71 -13.09 -9.65
N LEU A 202 5.30 -12.30 -8.74
CA LEU A 202 6.66 -11.78 -8.85
C LEU A 202 7.65 -12.42 -7.86
N LEU A 203 7.16 -13.32 -6.99
CA LEU A 203 7.96 -14.13 -6.07
C LEU A 203 8.37 -15.44 -6.74
#